data_AF-A0A1H4HNB1-F1
#
_entry.id   AF-A0A1H4HNB1-F1
#
_cell.length_a   1.000
_cell.length_b   1.000
_cell.length_c   1.000
_cell.angle_alpha   90.00
_cell.angle_beta   90.00
_cell.angle_gamma   90.00
#
_symmetry.space_group_name_H-M   'P 1'
#
loop_
_entity.id
_entity.type
_entity.pdbx_description
1 polymer ?
#
loop_
_entity_poly.entity_id
_entity_poly.type
_entity_poly.pdbx_seq_one_letter_code
_entity_poly.pdbx_strand_id
1 'polypeptide(L)'
;MMHRKSDQILAVIALATLPMIASAQSTDASAAAPAPNLTGNVSVTTNYKFRGQDQDVLGRNDYAKTSWFKPAIQGGLDYAFGDSGFYVGNWNSSVNWLKGNSVEMDFYGGYKFKAGILDLDVGVYQYYYPGNTAGNTTEIYGGASWSDEKIGTFAGKYSWTVSKDYFNYAGHQGGSGLDGQNTGYLNLSYTKEIFPKVTFKTAVGYTFLSSDIRSLGYKSFFDYSVGASYDFGSGLSLTGSVQGATEQSAFNLIAEPGVEINGVTYGQTTFSPNKPRFILMLTKTL
;
A
#
# COMPACT_ATOMS: atom_id res chain seq x y z
N MET A 1 -43.01 1.55 37.43
CA MET A 1 -41.61 1.47 37.89
C MET A 1 -40.78 0.84 36.78
N MET A 2 -39.92 1.67 36.19
CA MET A 2 -38.77 1.39 35.29
C MET A 2 -38.98 0.71 33.92
N HIS A 3 -38.98 1.57 32.90
CA HIS A 3 -38.54 1.33 31.52
C HIS A 3 -37.11 0.74 31.48
N ARG A 4 -36.86 -0.27 30.63
CA ARG A 4 -35.52 -0.56 30.08
C ARG A 4 -35.47 -0.11 28.62
N LYS A 5 -35.05 1.14 28.42
CA LYS A 5 -34.22 1.57 27.28
C LYS A 5 -32.76 1.39 27.77
N SER A 6 -31.74 1.08 26.98
CA SER A 6 -31.44 1.49 25.61
C SER A 6 -30.24 0.66 25.13
N ASP A 7 -30.24 0.42 23.82
CA ASP A 7 -29.15 -0.14 23.03
C ASP A 7 -27.85 0.69 23.19
N GLN A 8 -26.70 0.01 23.30
CA GLN A 8 -25.40 0.64 23.12
C GLN A 8 -24.68 -0.04 21.95
N ILE A 9 -24.73 0.64 20.81
CA ILE A 9 -23.95 0.39 19.61
C ILE A 9 -22.56 0.97 19.85
N LEU A 10 -21.55 0.13 20.00
CA LEU A 10 -20.14 0.57 19.93
C LEU A 10 -19.76 0.67 18.45
N ALA A 11 -19.34 1.86 18.03
CA ALA A 11 -18.75 2.11 16.73
C ALA A 11 -17.26 1.70 16.77
N VAL A 12 -16.93 0.60 16.11
CA VAL A 12 -15.54 0.18 15.85
C VAL A 12 -15.06 0.92 14.60
N ILE A 13 -13.95 1.65 14.71
CA ILE A 13 -13.33 2.37 13.59
C ILE A 13 -12.50 1.36 12.78
N ALA A 14 -12.98 1.06 11.56
CA ALA A 14 -12.34 0.15 10.63
C ALA A 14 -11.24 0.89 9.82
N LEU A 15 -10.00 0.39 9.90
CA LEU A 15 -8.84 0.88 9.15
C LEU A 15 -8.68 0.11 7.83
N ALA A 16 -8.76 0.82 6.69
CA ALA A 16 -8.58 0.27 5.35
C ALA A 16 -7.13 0.39 4.83
N THR A 17 -6.47 -0.77 4.69
CA THR A 17 -5.58 -1.22 3.60
C THR A 17 -4.52 -0.29 2.96
N LEU A 18 -3.27 -0.50 3.43
CA LEU A 18 -1.90 -0.25 2.87
C LEU A 18 -1.34 1.19 2.83
N PRO A 19 -0.09 1.43 3.31
CA PRO A 19 0.54 0.95 4.53
C PRO A 19 0.28 1.97 5.65
N MET A 20 -0.98 2.19 5.99
CA MET A 20 -1.30 2.72 7.32
C MET A 20 -1.59 1.54 8.22
N ILE A 21 -0.52 1.00 8.83
CA ILE A 21 -0.65 0.39 10.15
C ILE A 21 -0.95 1.56 11.09
N ALA A 22 -2.17 2.08 11.05
CA ALA A 22 -2.68 2.81 12.18
C ALA A 22 -2.99 1.75 13.25
N SER A 23 -2.39 1.99 14.40
CA SER A 23 -2.52 1.22 15.63
C SER A 23 -3.98 1.19 16.07
N ALA A 24 -4.53 0.00 16.30
CA ALA A 24 -5.66 -0.13 17.20
C ALA A 24 -5.16 0.26 18.60
N GLN A 25 -5.46 1.47 19.06
CA GLN A 25 -5.29 1.80 20.47
C GLN A 25 -6.30 0.97 21.25
N SER A 26 -5.80 0.16 22.17
CA SER A 26 -6.59 -0.40 23.27
C SER A 26 -7.23 0.76 24.03
N THR A 27 -8.55 0.91 23.94
CA THR A 27 -9.29 1.86 24.77
C THR A 27 -9.62 1.19 26.10
N ASP A 28 -8.88 1.57 27.14
CA ASP A 28 -9.38 1.46 28.51
C ASP A 28 -10.67 2.28 28.61
N ALA A 29 -11.67 1.72 29.29
CA ALA A 29 -13.01 2.27 29.47
C ALA A 29 -13.05 3.49 30.42
N SER A 30 -12.35 4.55 30.05
CA SER A 30 -12.51 5.92 30.55
C SER A 30 -12.87 6.79 29.35
N ALA A 31 -13.86 7.69 29.51
CA ALA A 31 -14.41 8.54 28.45
C ALA A 31 -13.36 8.95 27.41
N ALA A 32 -13.41 8.30 26.23
CA ALA A 32 -12.40 8.46 25.20
C ALA A 32 -12.30 9.94 24.84
N ALA A 33 -11.11 10.51 24.98
CA ALA A 33 -10.82 11.81 24.37
C ALA A 33 -11.16 11.72 22.87
N PRO A 34 -11.68 12.80 22.25
CA PRO A 34 -11.92 12.79 20.82
C PRO A 34 -10.64 12.33 20.11
N ALA A 35 -10.79 11.44 19.13
CA ALA A 35 -9.66 11.02 18.32
C ALA A 35 -8.94 12.29 17.81
N PRO A 36 -7.60 12.36 17.92
CA PRO A 36 -6.90 13.55 17.51
C PRO A 36 -7.14 13.78 16.02
N ASN A 37 -7.50 15.01 15.65
CA ASN A 37 -7.70 15.36 14.25
C ASN A 37 -6.42 15.17 13.44
N LEU A 38 -5.25 15.35 14.05
CA LEU A 38 -3.94 15.11 13.42
C LEU A 38 -3.34 13.83 13.99
N THR A 39 -2.99 12.88 13.12
CA THR A 39 -2.23 11.68 13.49
C THR A 39 -0.98 11.58 12.63
N GLY A 40 0.05 10.92 13.16
CA GLY A 40 1.31 10.74 12.43
C GLY A 40 1.93 9.37 12.63
N ASN A 41 2.80 8.97 11.71
CA ASN A 41 3.59 7.76 11.88
C ASN A 41 4.95 7.84 11.19
N VAL A 42 5.89 7.03 11.68
CA VAL A 42 7.19 6.76 11.05
C VAL A 42 7.52 5.29 11.17
N SER A 43 8.08 4.72 10.11
CA SER A 43 8.45 3.31 10.05
C SER A 43 9.81 3.10 9.41
N VAL A 44 10.51 2.05 9.83
CA VAL A 44 11.66 1.49 9.13
C VAL A 44 11.32 0.07 8.75
N THR A 45 11.53 -0.28 7.48
CA THR A 45 11.24 -1.61 6.95
C THR A 45 12.46 -2.21 6.25
N THR A 46 12.60 -3.53 6.28
CA THR A 46 13.68 -4.26 5.58
C THR A 46 13.56 -4.19 4.07
N ASN A 47 12.34 -3.96 3.56
CA ASN A 47 12.01 -3.71 2.17
C ASN A 47 10.60 -3.11 2.06
N TYR A 48 10.36 -2.28 1.04
CA TYR A 48 9.05 -1.75 0.72
C TYR A 48 8.50 -2.41 -0.55
N LYS A 49 7.29 -2.96 -0.43
CA LYS A 49 6.51 -3.47 -1.57
C LYS A 49 5.24 -2.64 -1.75
N PHE A 50 5.02 -2.17 -2.99
CA PHE A 50 3.76 -1.59 -3.42
C PHE A 50 3.07 -2.59 -4.36
N ARG A 51 1.84 -2.99 -4.04
CA ARG A 51 1.08 -4.03 -4.79
C ARG A 51 1.95 -5.27 -5.09
N GLY A 52 2.68 -5.73 -4.08
CA GLY A 52 3.57 -6.89 -4.20
C GLY A 52 4.87 -6.68 -5.01
N GLN A 53 5.19 -5.47 -5.45
CA GLN A 53 6.41 -5.15 -6.20
C GLN A 53 7.40 -4.35 -5.37
N ASP A 54 8.67 -4.77 -5.35
CA ASP A 54 9.77 -4.04 -4.69
C ASP A 54 9.90 -2.59 -5.19
N GLN A 55 10.04 -1.66 -4.26
CA GLN A 55 10.14 -0.21 -4.54
C GLN A 55 11.56 0.34 -4.41
N ASP A 56 12.53 -0.48 -4.01
CA ASP A 56 13.95 -0.22 -4.23
C ASP A 56 14.49 -1.34 -5.12
N VAL A 57 14.73 -1.06 -6.38
CA VAL A 57 15.18 -2.05 -7.37
C VAL A 57 16.41 -1.60 -8.13
N LEU A 58 16.71 -0.30 -8.29
CA LEU A 58 17.88 0.13 -9.06
C LEU A 58 19.15 0.16 -8.21
N GLY A 59 20.23 -0.40 -8.74
CA GLY A 59 21.59 -0.33 -8.21
C GLY A 59 22.33 0.93 -8.66
N ARG A 60 23.57 1.12 -8.20
CA ARG A 60 24.42 2.26 -8.61
C ARG A 60 24.83 2.23 -10.08
N ASN A 61 24.68 1.09 -10.72
CA ASN A 61 25.01 0.83 -12.13
C ASN A 61 23.74 0.80 -13.01
N ASP A 62 22.62 1.35 -12.54
CA ASP A 62 21.30 1.33 -13.21
C ASP A 62 20.69 -0.07 -13.46
N TYR A 63 21.34 -1.15 -13.00
CA TYR A 63 20.81 -2.53 -13.06
C TYR A 63 20.12 -2.94 -11.75
N ALA A 64 19.32 -4.01 -11.81
CA ALA A 64 18.50 -4.44 -10.70
C ALA A 64 19.30 -4.97 -9.49
N LYS A 65 19.01 -4.45 -8.30
CA LYS A 65 19.45 -4.98 -7.00
C LYS A 65 18.83 -6.35 -6.75
N THR A 66 19.67 -7.35 -6.57
CA THR A 66 19.24 -8.72 -6.22
C THR A 66 19.15 -8.98 -4.72
N SER A 67 19.78 -8.12 -3.89
CA SER A 67 19.76 -8.18 -2.43
C SER A 67 18.33 -8.31 -1.89
N TRP A 68 18.16 -9.10 -0.83
CA TRP A 68 16.90 -9.22 -0.12
C TRP A 68 16.64 -8.05 0.84
N PHE A 69 17.70 -7.46 1.37
CA PHE A 69 17.64 -6.33 2.30
C PHE A 69 17.82 -5.03 1.52
N LYS A 70 16.76 -4.24 1.44
CA LYS A 70 16.63 -3.01 0.66
C LYS A 70 15.77 -2.03 1.46
N PRO A 71 16.32 -1.52 2.58
CA PRO A 71 15.50 -0.90 3.62
C PRO A 71 14.86 0.39 3.12
N ALA A 72 13.70 0.70 3.68
CA ALA A 72 13.02 1.97 3.44
C ALA A 72 12.63 2.64 4.75
N ILE A 73 12.65 3.97 4.74
CA ILE A 73 12.04 4.80 5.78
C ILE A 73 10.71 5.31 5.22
N GLN A 74 9.66 5.17 6.02
CA GLN A 74 8.30 5.50 5.63
C GLN A 74 7.64 6.35 6.70
N GLY A 75 6.66 7.15 6.34
CA GLY A 75 5.91 7.91 7.33
C GLY A 75 4.87 8.80 6.70
N GLY A 76 3.92 9.24 7.52
CA GLY A 76 2.82 10.06 7.06
C GLY A 76 2.17 10.89 8.15
N LEU A 77 1.31 11.79 7.70
CA LEU A 77 0.47 12.67 8.51
C LEU A 77 -0.94 12.66 7.93
N ASP A 78 -1.93 12.51 8.81
CA ASP A 78 -3.35 12.53 8.45
C ASP A 78 -4.08 13.58 9.24
N TYR A 79 -4.96 14.32 8.57
CA TYR A 79 -5.86 15.27 9.18
C TYR A 79 -7.32 14.92 8.90
N ALA A 80 -8.07 14.60 9.94
CA ALA A 80 -9.52 14.45 9.93
C ALA A 80 -10.20 15.78 10.28
N PHE A 81 -11.18 16.18 9.49
CA PHE A 81 -11.94 17.41 9.72
C PHE A 81 -13.08 17.17 10.73
N GLY A 82 -12.70 16.80 11.96
CA GLY A 82 -13.63 16.41 13.02
C GLY A 82 -14.60 15.32 12.57
N ASP A 83 -15.87 15.47 12.93
CA ASP A 83 -16.93 14.50 12.59
C ASP A 83 -17.52 14.68 11.17
N SER A 84 -16.93 15.56 10.35
CA SER A 84 -17.48 15.84 9.02
C SER A 84 -17.39 14.65 8.06
N GLY A 85 -16.49 13.69 8.32
CA GLY A 85 -16.16 12.59 7.42
C GLY A 85 -15.07 12.92 6.40
N PHE A 86 -14.77 14.20 6.17
CA PHE A 86 -13.67 14.61 5.30
C PHE A 86 -12.32 14.40 5.96
N TYR A 87 -11.32 14.05 5.16
CA TYR A 87 -9.93 13.96 5.59
C TYR A 87 -8.96 14.27 4.44
N VAL A 88 -7.75 14.64 4.81
CA VAL A 88 -6.59 14.72 3.92
C VAL A 88 -5.39 14.08 4.60
N GLY A 89 -4.43 13.62 3.81
CA GLY A 89 -3.19 13.11 4.36
C GLY A 89 -2.09 13.05 3.33
N ASN A 90 -0.90 12.77 3.85
CA ASN A 90 0.29 12.54 3.06
C ASN A 90 1.07 11.36 3.65
N TRP A 91 1.56 10.50 2.76
CA TRP A 91 2.45 9.41 3.11
C TRP A 91 3.68 9.46 2.21
N ASN A 92 4.84 9.07 2.73
CA ASN A 92 6.08 9.09 1.97
C ASN A 92 6.90 7.84 2.25
N SER A 93 7.69 7.43 1.27
CA SER A 93 8.71 6.40 1.43
C SER A 93 9.95 6.70 0.60
N SER A 94 11.11 6.34 1.12
CA SER A 94 12.29 6.19 0.27
C SER A 94 12.05 5.09 -0.76
N VAL A 95 12.35 5.36 -2.03
CA VAL A 95 12.21 4.45 -3.17
C VAL A 95 13.38 4.62 -4.13
N ASN A 96 13.61 3.65 -5.01
CA ASN A 96 14.56 3.76 -6.12
C ASN A 96 14.25 2.72 -7.18
N TRP A 97 13.26 3.00 -8.02
CA TRP A 97 12.76 2.07 -9.04
C TRP A 97 12.62 2.68 -10.43
N LEU A 98 12.71 4.01 -10.54
CA LEU A 98 12.94 4.74 -11.78
C LEU A 98 14.18 5.60 -11.63
N LYS A 99 14.96 5.73 -12.71
CA LYS A 99 16.14 6.59 -12.69
C LYS A 99 15.74 8.01 -12.28
N GLY A 100 16.33 8.51 -11.21
CA GLY A 100 16.07 9.85 -10.67
C GLY A 100 15.02 9.92 -9.56
N ASN A 101 14.24 8.87 -9.29
CA ASN A 101 13.36 8.85 -8.11
C ASN A 101 14.14 8.41 -6.86
N SER A 102 13.91 9.10 -5.75
CA SER A 102 14.47 8.75 -4.43
C SER A 102 13.42 8.74 -3.32
N VAL A 103 12.26 9.32 -3.60
CA VAL A 103 11.14 9.44 -2.67
C VAL A 103 9.83 9.29 -3.44
N GLU A 104 8.91 8.56 -2.85
CA GLU A 104 7.49 8.55 -3.17
C GLU A 104 6.80 9.48 -2.19
N MET A 105 5.94 10.36 -2.71
CA MET A 105 5.08 11.23 -1.93
C MET A 105 3.64 11.01 -2.38
N ASP A 106 2.85 10.42 -1.51
CA ASP A 106 1.44 10.16 -1.75
C ASP A 106 0.63 11.24 -1.07
N PHE A 107 -0.18 11.96 -1.84
CA PHE A 107 -1.16 12.89 -1.31
C PHE A 107 -2.54 12.30 -1.50
N TYR A 108 -3.37 12.38 -0.49
CA TYR A 108 -4.72 11.86 -0.58
C TYR A 108 -5.71 12.67 0.22
N GLY A 109 -6.96 12.52 -0.18
CA GLY A 109 -8.10 13.04 0.54
C GLY A 109 -9.34 12.29 0.14
N GLY A 110 -10.34 12.35 1.00
CA GLY A 110 -11.55 11.59 0.79
C GLY A 110 -12.64 11.93 1.80
N TYR A 111 -13.67 11.10 1.74
CA TYR A 111 -14.86 11.22 2.56
C TYR A 111 -15.25 9.84 3.09
N LYS A 112 -15.26 9.71 4.42
CA LYS A 112 -15.71 8.52 5.13
C LYS A 112 -17.11 8.70 5.68
N PHE A 113 -17.94 7.69 5.51
CA PHE A 113 -19.31 7.70 6.02
C PHE A 113 -19.80 6.27 6.31
N LYS A 114 -20.81 6.15 7.17
CA LYS A 114 -21.41 4.86 7.50
C LYS A 114 -22.63 4.59 6.63
N ALA A 115 -22.77 3.33 6.20
CA ALA A 115 -23.98 2.80 5.56
C ALA A 115 -24.38 1.50 6.23
N GLY A 116 -25.26 1.59 7.23
CA GLY A 116 -25.61 0.45 8.09
C GLY A 116 -24.39 -0.05 8.86
N ILE A 117 -24.03 -1.31 8.64
CA ILE A 117 -22.87 -1.95 9.28
C ILE A 117 -21.54 -1.66 8.58
N LEU A 118 -21.58 -1.03 7.39
CA LEU A 118 -20.39 -0.78 6.59
C LEU A 118 -19.82 0.61 6.84
N ASP A 119 -18.51 0.68 6.98
CA ASP A 119 -17.72 1.90 6.87
C ASP A 119 -17.28 2.07 5.40
N LEU A 120 -17.77 3.12 4.75
CA LEU A 120 -17.49 3.43 3.36
C LEU A 120 -16.48 4.58 3.26
N ASP A 121 -15.65 4.52 2.22
CA ASP A 121 -14.62 5.52 1.92
C ASP A 121 -14.58 5.77 0.43
N VAL A 122 -14.60 7.03 0.02
CA VAL A 122 -14.35 7.45 -1.36
C VAL A 122 -13.31 8.54 -1.36
N GLY A 123 -12.36 8.47 -2.29
CA GLY A 123 -11.27 9.41 -2.29
C GLY A 123 -10.42 9.41 -3.54
N VAL A 124 -9.34 10.16 -3.45
CA VAL A 124 -8.33 10.31 -4.49
C VAL A 124 -6.94 10.13 -3.89
N TYR A 125 -6.06 9.47 -4.63
CA TYR A 125 -4.63 9.42 -4.41
C TYR A 125 -3.92 10.14 -5.56
N GLN A 126 -2.92 10.94 -5.20
CA GLN A 126 -1.88 11.42 -6.10
C GLN A 126 -0.55 10.83 -5.62
N TYR A 127 -0.04 9.85 -6.36
CA TYR A 127 1.31 9.34 -6.23
C TYR A 127 2.24 10.30 -6.96
N TYR A 128 3.19 10.89 -6.23
CA TYR A 128 4.11 11.89 -6.75
C TYR A 128 5.55 11.45 -6.51
N TYR A 129 6.35 11.45 -7.56
CA TYR A 129 7.75 11.02 -7.54
C TYR A 129 8.65 12.18 -7.96
N PRO A 130 9.09 13.01 -7.00
CA PRO A 130 10.12 14.01 -7.24
C PRO A 130 11.34 13.37 -7.93
N GLY A 131 11.85 14.04 -8.96
CA GLY A 131 13.01 13.59 -9.73
C GLY A 131 12.69 12.64 -10.89
N ASN A 132 11.51 12.02 -10.93
CA ASN A 132 11.01 11.34 -12.13
C ASN A 132 9.48 11.32 -12.20
N THR A 133 8.90 12.30 -12.90
CA THR A 133 7.46 12.46 -13.03
C THR A 133 6.76 11.40 -13.87
N ALA A 134 7.50 10.53 -14.57
CA ALA A 134 6.92 9.40 -15.29
C ALA A 134 6.24 8.40 -14.35
N GLY A 135 6.68 8.34 -13.09
CA GLY A 135 6.01 7.54 -12.06
C GLY A 135 4.69 8.14 -11.55
N ASN A 136 4.43 9.43 -11.80
CA ASN A 136 3.27 10.10 -11.21
C ASN A 136 1.97 9.47 -11.68
N THR A 137 1.10 9.14 -10.72
CA THR A 137 -0.17 8.46 -10.98
C THR A 137 -1.26 9.08 -10.13
N THR A 138 -2.44 9.29 -10.72
CA THR A 138 -3.63 9.73 -10.00
C THR A 138 -4.66 8.61 -10.06
N GLU A 139 -5.16 8.21 -8.90
CA GLU A 139 -6.22 7.21 -8.79
C GLU A 139 -7.38 7.76 -7.98
N ILE A 140 -8.61 7.52 -8.42
CA ILE A 140 -9.80 7.63 -7.56
C ILE A 140 -10.09 6.25 -6.98
N TYR A 141 -10.75 6.19 -5.83
CA TYR A 141 -11.12 4.91 -5.24
C TYR A 141 -12.43 4.94 -4.48
N GLY A 142 -12.99 3.74 -4.32
CA GLY A 142 -14.04 3.43 -3.38
C GLY A 142 -13.65 2.23 -2.52
N GLY A 143 -13.97 2.29 -1.24
CA GLY A 143 -13.69 1.25 -0.26
C GLY A 143 -14.85 1.03 0.67
N ALA A 144 -14.91 -0.20 1.19
CA ALA A 144 -15.86 -0.60 2.20
C ALA A 144 -15.14 -1.48 3.22
N SER A 145 -15.51 -1.34 4.48
CA SER A 145 -15.02 -2.21 5.54
C SER A 145 -16.11 -2.52 6.54
N TRP A 146 -15.96 -3.66 7.18
CA TRP A 146 -16.85 -4.15 8.21
C TRP A 146 -16.00 -4.79 9.30
N SER A 147 -16.30 -4.44 10.54
CA SER A 147 -15.58 -4.94 11.70
C SER A 147 -16.54 -5.57 12.69
N ASP A 148 -16.15 -6.73 13.21
CA ASP A 148 -16.79 -7.36 14.35
C ASP A 148 -15.71 -7.91 15.28
N GLU A 149 -15.90 -7.70 16.58
CA GLU A 149 -14.89 -8.01 17.59
C GLU A 149 -14.53 -9.50 17.64
N LYS A 150 -15.47 -10.40 17.33
CA LYS A 150 -15.28 -11.86 17.43
C LYS A 150 -14.66 -12.44 16.20
N ILE A 151 -15.00 -11.94 15.01
CA ILE A 151 -14.52 -12.51 13.76
C ILE A 151 -13.37 -11.70 13.14
N GLY A 152 -13.22 -10.41 13.44
CA GLY A 152 -12.21 -9.53 12.84
C GLY A 152 -12.78 -8.50 11.88
N THR A 153 -11.88 -7.83 11.16
CA THR A 153 -12.21 -6.78 10.18
C THR A 153 -11.97 -7.28 8.78
N PHE A 154 -12.98 -7.12 7.92
CA PHE A 154 -12.87 -7.32 6.48
C PHE A 154 -12.90 -5.96 5.80
N ALA A 155 -12.03 -5.75 4.82
CA ALA A 155 -12.03 -4.53 4.02
C ALA A 155 -11.79 -4.83 2.55
N GLY A 156 -12.43 -4.07 1.69
CA GLY A 156 -12.24 -4.07 0.25
C GLY A 156 -12.04 -2.65 -0.27
N LYS A 157 -11.13 -2.46 -1.22
CA LYS A 157 -10.88 -1.18 -1.90
C LYS A 157 -10.66 -1.41 -3.38
N TYR A 158 -11.31 -0.62 -4.22
CA TYR A 158 -11.04 -0.57 -5.65
C TYR A 158 -10.50 0.81 -6.02
N SER A 159 -9.27 0.85 -6.50
CA SER A 159 -8.63 2.03 -7.09
C SER A 159 -8.73 1.99 -8.61
N TRP A 160 -8.94 3.14 -9.23
CA TRP A 160 -9.02 3.32 -10.67
C TRP A 160 -8.16 4.50 -11.10
N THR A 161 -7.16 4.22 -11.93
CA THR A 161 -6.27 5.23 -12.52
C THR A 161 -7.00 6.14 -13.49
N VAL A 162 -6.93 7.44 -13.22
CA VAL A 162 -7.49 8.51 -14.07
C VAL A 162 -6.43 9.34 -14.77
N SER A 163 -5.17 9.28 -14.32
CA SER A 163 -4.03 9.88 -15.01
C SER A 163 -3.69 9.13 -16.30
N LYS A 164 -3.00 9.82 -17.21
CA LYS A 164 -2.58 9.23 -18.50
C LYS A 164 -1.44 8.22 -18.41
N ASP A 165 -0.72 8.22 -17.29
CA ASP A 165 0.30 7.22 -17.01
C ASP A 165 -0.10 6.42 -15.76
N TYR A 166 0.52 5.26 -15.63
CA TYR A 166 0.37 4.36 -14.48
C TYR A 166 1.75 3.87 -14.08
N PHE A 167 2.38 4.55 -13.14
CA PHE A 167 3.72 4.24 -12.63
C PHE A 167 4.76 3.97 -13.73
N ASN A 168 4.72 4.76 -14.81
CA ASN A 168 5.53 4.64 -16.03
C ASN A 168 5.34 3.34 -16.84
N TYR A 169 4.37 2.49 -16.52
CA TYR A 169 4.10 1.27 -17.29
C TYR A 169 3.61 1.55 -18.71
N ALA A 170 2.84 2.63 -18.90
CA ALA A 170 2.40 3.04 -20.23
C ALA A 170 3.49 3.85 -20.96
N GLY A 171 4.39 4.52 -20.22
CA GLY A 171 5.43 5.37 -20.79
C GLY A 171 4.87 6.62 -21.46
N HIS A 172 3.66 7.05 -21.08
CA HIS A 172 2.97 8.20 -21.67
C HIS A 172 3.83 9.47 -21.53
N GLN A 173 4.43 9.69 -20.36
CA GLN A 173 5.32 10.84 -20.14
C GLN A 173 6.58 10.81 -21.03
N GLY A 174 6.99 9.61 -21.46
CA GLY A 174 8.09 9.40 -22.41
C GLY A 174 7.68 9.48 -23.89
N GLY A 175 6.41 9.75 -24.19
CA GLY A 175 5.92 9.88 -25.57
C GLY A 175 5.63 8.55 -26.27
N SER A 176 5.34 7.48 -25.53
CA SER A 176 4.98 6.17 -26.10
C SER A 176 3.71 6.20 -26.98
N GLY A 177 2.84 7.20 -26.79
CA GLY A 177 1.51 7.25 -27.41
C GLY A 177 0.48 6.33 -26.76
N LEU A 178 0.84 5.63 -25.69
CA LEU A 178 0.00 4.70 -24.92
C LEU A 178 -0.47 5.35 -23.61
N ASP A 179 -1.59 4.87 -23.07
CA ASP A 179 -2.20 5.41 -21.85
C ASP A 179 -2.35 4.37 -20.72
N GLY A 180 -2.04 4.77 -19.48
CA GLY A 180 -2.20 3.98 -18.27
C GLY A 180 -3.59 4.08 -17.62
N GLN A 181 -4.42 5.03 -18.06
CA GLN A 181 -5.79 5.24 -17.64
C GLN A 181 -6.60 3.95 -17.82
N ASN A 182 -7.57 3.75 -16.93
CA ASN A 182 -8.36 2.50 -16.88
C ASN A 182 -7.61 1.28 -16.35
N THR A 183 -6.39 1.47 -15.83
CA THR A 183 -5.81 0.52 -14.90
C THR A 183 -6.61 0.52 -13.60
N GLY A 184 -6.98 -0.67 -13.13
CA GLY A 184 -7.72 -0.88 -11.88
C GLY A 184 -6.90 -1.67 -10.87
N TYR A 185 -7.22 -1.52 -9.60
CA TYR A 185 -6.65 -2.34 -8.53
C TYR A 185 -7.69 -2.66 -7.47
N LEU A 186 -8.02 -3.94 -7.32
CA LEU A 186 -8.87 -4.43 -6.23
C LEU A 186 -7.98 -4.98 -5.11
N ASN A 187 -8.20 -4.55 -3.88
CA ASN A 187 -7.60 -5.13 -2.69
C ASN A 187 -8.68 -5.65 -1.75
N LEU A 188 -8.49 -6.86 -1.23
CA LEU A 188 -9.30 -7.45 -0.17
C LEU A 188 -8.38 -7.81 1.00
N SER A 189 -8.78 -7.47 2.21
CA SER A 189 -7.97 -7.71 3.40
C SER A 189 -8.79 -8.22 4.58
N TYR A 190 -8.09 -8.89 5.48
CA TYR A 190 -8.60 -9.36 6.75
C TYR A 190 -7.59 -9.09 7.86
N THR A 191 -8.07 -8.57 8.99
CA THR A 191 -7.27 -8.36 10.20
C THR A 191 -8.00 -8.86 11.43
N LYS A 192 -7.25 -9.45 12.38
CA LYS A 192 -7.80 -9.97 13.63
C LYS A 192 -6.75 -10.04 14.71
N GLU A 193 -7.06 -9.52 15.90
CA GLU A 193 -6.28 -9.82 17.09
C GLU A 193 -6.50 -11.30 17.49
N ILE A 194 -5.45 -12.11 17.36
CA ILE A 194 -5.52 -13.57 17.59
C ILE A 194 -4.96 -13.97 18.95
N PHE A 195 -4.12 -13.12 19.53
CA PHE A 195 -3.63 -13.19 20.91
C PHE A 195 -3.48 -11.75 21.42
N PRO A 196 -3.46 -11.52 22.74
CA PRO A 196 -3.21 -10.19 23.29
C PRO A 196 -2.00 -9.54 22.61
N LYS A 197 -2.21 -8.35 22.02
CA LYS A 197 -1.20 -7.54 21.31
C LYS A 197 -0.69 -8.15 20.00
N VAL A 198 -1.22 -9.29 19.54
CA VAL A 198 -0.83 -9.96 18.29
C VAL A 198 -1.99 -9.91 17.31
N THR A 199 -1.82 -9.08 16.27
CA THR A 199 -2.82 -8.92 15.21
C THR A 199 -2.35 -9.63 13.94
N PHE A 200 -3.07 -10.68 13.55
CA PHE A 200 -2.95 -11.30 12.24
C PHE A 200 -3.46 -10.36 11.15
N LYS A 201 -2.74 -10.31 10.02
CA LYS A 201 -3.04 -9.46 8.87
C LYS A 201 -2.82 -10.25 7.59
N THR A 202 -3.81 -10.26 6.71
CA THR A 202 -3.65 -10.78 5.36
C THR A 202 -4.38 -9.93 4.34
N ALA A 203 -3.84 -9.89 3.13
CA ALA A 203 -4.50 -9.26 2.00
C ALA A 203 -4.16 -9.99 0.71
N VAL A 204 -5.08 -9.91 -0.25
CA VAL A 204 -4.88 -10.25 -1.66
C VAL A 204 -5.30 -9.07 -2.51
N GLY A 205 -4.52 -8.76 -3.53
CA GLY A 205 -4.83 -7.73 -4.50
C GLY A 205 -4.81 -8.28 -5.92
N TYR A 206 -5.48 -7.59 -6.84
CA TYR A 206 -5.39 -7.84 -8.26
C TYR A 206 -5.32 -6.53 -9.03
N THR A 207 -4.26 -6.38 -9.83
CA THR A 207 -4.07 -5.25 -10.73
C THR A 207 -4.60 -5.58 -12.11
N PHE A 208 -5.61 -4.83 -12.55
CA PHE A 208 -6.22 -4.88 -13.87
C PHE A 208 -5.51 -3.88 -14.80
N LEU A 209 -4.41 -4.28 -15.45
CA LEU A 209 -3.69 -3.37 -16.35
C LEU A 209 -4.54 -2.98 -17.58
N SER A 210 -4.40 -1.74 -18.03
CA SER A 210 -5.05 -1.23 -19.25
C SER A 210 -4.70 -2.06 -20.49
N SER A 211 -5.50 -1.95 -21.57
CA SER A 211 -5.18 -2.61 -22.85
C SER A 211 -3.82 -2.18 -23.39
N ASP A 212 -3.52 -0.90 -23.28
CA ASP A 212 -2.31 -0.28 -23.80
C ASP A 212 -1.08 -0.81 -23.08
N ILE A 213 -1.10 -0.89 -21.75
CA ILE A 213 -0.01 -1.49 -20.97
C ILE A 213 0.15 -2.97 -21.32
N ARG A 214 -0.95 -3.71 -21.45
CA ARG A 214 -0.88 -5.14 -21.82
C ARG A 214 -0.34 -5.36 -23.23
N SER A 215 -0.50 -4.40 -24.14
CA SER A 215 0.07 -4.46 -25.49
C SER A 215 1.62 -4.48 -25.49
N LEU A 216 2.23 -3.99 -24.41
CA LEU A 216 3.68 -4.02 -24.19
C LEU A 216 4.19 -5.36 -23.62
N GLY A 217 3.30 -6.34 -23.40
CA GLY A 217 3.64 -7.66 -22.85
C GLY A 217 3.55 -7.75 -21.31
N TYR A 218 3.26 -6.64 -20.62
CA TYR A 218 2.91 -6.69 -19.20
C TYR A 218 1.62 -7.46 -18.97
N LYS A 219 1.49 -8.06 -17.80
CA LYS A 219 0.33 -8.87 -17.43
C LYS A 219 -0.31 -8.35 -16.17
N SER A 220 -1.63 -8.31 -16.17
CA SER A 220 -2.42 -8.20 -14.94
C SER A 220 -2.02 -9.31 -13.97
N PHE A 221 -1.96 -9.00 -12.69
CA PHE A 221 -1.35 -9.89 -11.71
C PHE A 221 -2.02 -9.78 -10.35
N PHE A 222 -1.96 -10.89 -9.60
CA PHE A 222 -2.27 -10.93 -8.18
C PHE A 222 -1.06 -10.55 -7.33
N ASP A 223 -1.29 -9.84 -6.23
CA ASP A 223 -0.36 -9.68 -5.13
C ASP A 223 -0.97 -10.18 -3.81
N TYR A 224 -0.11 -10.42 -2.82
CA TYR A 224 -0.53 -10.93 -1.53
C TYR A 224 0.40 -10.47 -0.40
N SER A 225 -0.17 -10.45 0.80
CA SER A 225 0.52 -10.24 2.07
C SER A 225 -0.07 -11.15 3.14
N VAL A 226 0.78 -11.81 3.91
CA VAL A 226 0.37 -12.62 5.07
C VAL A 226 1.36 -12.39 6.19
N GLY A 227 0.89 -12.01 7.37
CA GLY A 227 1.76 -11.74 8.50
C GLY A 227 1.03 -11.43 9.80
N ALA A 228 1.80 -11.00 10.78
CA ALA A 228 1.29 -10.57 12.07
C ALA A 228 2.04 -9.33 12.57
N SER A 229 1.38 -8.59 13.45
CA SER A 229 1.90 -7.39 14.09
C SER A 229 1.84 -7.55 15.59
N TYR A 230 2.94 -7.28 16.27
CA TYR A 230 3.01 -7.21 17.73
C TYR A 230 3.00 -5.75 18.18
N ASP A 231 2.06 -5.39 19.04
CA ASP A 231 1.97 -4.06 19.65
C ASP A 231 2.76 -4.03 20.97
N PHE A 232 3.81 -3.22 21.03
CA PHE A 232 4.57 -3.01 22.27
C PHE A 232 3.84 -2.07 23.23
N GLY A 233 2.81 -1.37 22.77
CA GLY A 233 2.15 -0.27 23.46
C GLY A 233 2.76 1.08 23.10
N SER A 234 2.09 2.15 23.54
CA SER A 234 2.53 3.53 23.31
C SER A 234 2.78 3.86 21.83
N GLY A 235 2.04 3.25 20.92
CA GLY A 235 2.15 3.45 19.48
C GLY A 235 3.37 2.80 18.82
N LEU A 236 4.14 1.94 19.50
CA LEU A 236 5.26 1.21 18.91
C LEU A 236 4.81 -0.22 18.53
N SER A 237 5.02 -0.63 17.28
CA SER A 237 4.70 -1.99 16.83
C SER A 237 5.75 -2.58 15.91
N LEU A 238 5.87 -3.91 15.90
CA LEU A 238 6.69 -4.68 14.96
C LEU A 238 5.79 -5.57 14.11
N THR A 239 5.90 -5.47 12.80
CA THR A 239 5.19 -6.32 11.85
C THR A 239 6.16 -7.22 11.12
N GLY A 240 5.84 -8.51 11.03
CA GLY A 240 6.51 -9.47 10.16
C GLY A 240 5.52 -10.04 9.15
N SER A 241 5.85 -9.99 7.87
CA SER A 241 4.98 -10.50 6.81
C SER A 241 5.74 -11.05 5.61
N VAL A 242 5.14 -12.02 4.92
CA VAL A 242 5.57 -12.43 3.58
C VAL A 242 4.70 -11.71 2.56
N GLN A 243 5.35 -11.04 1.61
CA GLN A 243 4.69 -10.24 0.57
C GLN A 243 5.27 -10.56 -0.80
N GLY A 244 4.44 -10.58 -1.84
CA GLY A 244 4.86 -10.88 -3.21
C GLY A 244 3.76 -10.70 -4.23
N ALA A 245 4.10 -10.95 -5.49
CA ALA A 245 3.17 -10.91 -6.61
C ALA A 245 3.42 -12.06 -7.60
N THR A 246 2.38 -12.38 -8.37
CA THR A 246 2.39 -13.35 -9.46
C THR A 246 3.01 -12.74 -10.73
N GLU A 247 3.06 -13.50 -11.84
CA GLU A 247 3.60 -13.03 -13.13
C GLU A 247 5.04 -12.51 -13.09
N GLN A 248 5.88 -13.06 -12.21
CA GLN A 248 7.25 -12.56 -11.96
C GLN A 248 8.07 -12.32 -13.24
N SER A 249 7.97 -13.21 -14.22
CA SER A 249 8.71 -13.10 -15.48
C SER A 249 8.29 -11.91 -16.34
N ALA A 250 7.04 -11.45 -16.23
CA ALA A 250 6.53 -10.30 -16.98
C ALA A 250 7.09 -8.96 -16.47
N PHE A 251 7.76 -8.97 -15.32
CA PHE A 251 8.34 -7.79 -14.66
C PHE A 251 9.84 -7.94 -14.42
N ASN A 252 10.51 -8.83 -15.15
CA ASN A 252 11.95 -9.03 -15.01
C ASN A 252 12.73 -7.77 -15.38
N LEU A 253 13.59 -7.33 -14.46
CA LEU A 253 14.57 -6.28 -14.65
C LEU A 253 15.94 -6.94 -14.86
N ILE A 254 16.78 -6.37 -15.72
CA ILE A 254 18.16 -6.86 -15.93
C ILE A 254 18.97 -6.57 -14.66
N ALA A 255 19.55 -7.60 -14.07
CA ALA A 255 20.41 -7.52 -12.88
C ALA A 255 21.89 -7.52 -13.28
N GLU A 256 22.26 -8.37 -14.23
CA GLU A 256 23.57 -8.38 -14.88
C GLU A 256 23.34 -8.42 -16.38
N PRO A 257 23.87 -7.47 -17.17
CA PRO A 257 23.60 -7.38 -18.60
C PRO A 257 24.20 -8.55 -19.41
N GLY A 258 25.19 -9.25 -18.85
CA GLY A 258 25.96 -10.26 -19.57
C GLY A 258 26.98 -9.68 -20.55
N VAL A 259 27.50 -10.52 -21.43
CA VAL A 259 28.42 -10.15 -22.52
C VAL A 259 27.78 -10.50 -23.85
N GLU A 260 27.77 -9.55 -24.78
CA GLU A 260 27.27 -9.78 -26.14
C GLU A 260 28.39 -10.29 -27.05
N ILE A 261 28.20 -11.47 -27.65
CA ILE A 261 29.13 -12.07 -28.60
C ILE A 261 28.33 -12.50 -29.83
N ASN A 262 28.62 -11.90 -30.99
CA ASN A 262 27.94 -12.18 -32.26
C ASN A 262 26.39 -12.04 -32.18
N GLY A 263 25.89 -11.03 -31.46
CA GLY A 263 24.45 -10.77 -31.32
C GLY A 263 23.73 -11.71 -30.34
N VAL A 264 24.46 -12.55 -29.59
CA VAL A 264 23.92 -13.40 -28.53
C VAL A 264 24.46 -12.92 -27.19
N THR A 265 23.56 -12.66 -26.23
CA THR A 265 23.93 -12.26 -24.87
C THR A 265 24.15 -13.49 -24.00
N TYR A 266 25.37 -13.62 -23.46
CA TYR A 266 25.75 -14.69 -22.54
C TYR A 266 25.84 -14.18 -21.11
N GLY A 267 25.35 -14.98 -20.16
CA GLY A 267 25.46 -14.68 -18.73
C GLY A 267 24.56 -13.53 -18.25
N GLN A 268 23.56 -13.12 -19.01
CA GLN A 268 22.56 -12.17 -18.53
C GLN A 268 21.75 -12.80 -17.39
N THR A 269 21.55 -12.03 -16.31
CA THR A 269 20.68 -12.43 -15.22
C THR A 269 19.60 -11.37 -14.98
N THR A 270 18.45 -11.80 -14.49
CA THR A 270 17.31 -10.92 -14.23
C THR A 270 16.82 -11.04 -12.79
N PHE A 271 16.12 -10.01 -12.35
CA PHE A 271 15.45 -9.95 -11.06
C PHE A 271 14.01 -9.47 -11.24
N SER A 272 13.06 -10.15 -10.62
CA SER A 272 11.66 -9.71 -10.61
C SER A 272 11.35 -8.94 -9.31
N PRO A 273 10.79 -7.72 -9.38
CA PRO A 273 10.31 -6.99 -8.21
C PRO A 273 9.16 -7.71 -7.51
N ASN A 274 8.45 -8.59 -8.23
CA ASN A 274 7.34 -9.40 -7.72
C ASN A 274 7.82 -10.55 -6.82
N LYS A 275 9.14 -10.81 -6.76
CA LYS A 275 9.73 -11.89 -5.97
C LYS A 275 9.24 -11.82 -4.51
N PRO A 276 8.73 -12.92 -3.93
CA PRO A 276 8.29 -12.94 -2.55
C PRO A 276 9.42 -12.62 -1.56
N ARG A 277 9.12 -11.80 -0.54
CA ARG A 277 10.06 -11.40 0.50
C ARG A 277 9.41 -11.53 1.87
N PHE A 278 10.19 -11.99 2.84
CA PHE A 278 9.87 -11.72 4.24
C PHE A 278 10.28 -10.28 4.56
N ILE A 279 9.39 -9.53 5.18
CA ILE A 279 9.53 -8.11 5.48
C ILE A 279 9.31 -7.93 6.98
N LEU A 280 10.25 -7.25 7.62
CA LEU A 280 10.10 -6.74 8.98
C LEU A 280 9.94 -5.22 8.93
N MET A 281 8.98 -4.70 9.67
CA MET A 281 8.69 -3.27 9.77
C MET A 281 8.48 -2.88 11.23
N LEU A 282 9.27 -1.93 11.72
CA LEU A 282 9.09 -1.29 13.01
C LEU A 282 8.40 0.07 12.78
N THR A 283 7.28 0.30 13.44
CA THR A 283 6.45 1.50 13.26
C THR A 283 6.22 2.20 14.59
N LYS A 284 6.34 3.52 14.60
CA LYS A 284 5.94 4.42 15.68
C LYS A 284 4.80 5.31 15.19
N THR A 285 3.67 5.26 15.88
CA THR A 285 2.52 6.16 15.70
C THR A 285 2.54 7.25 16.77
N LEU A 286 2.12 8.46 16.38
CA LEU A 286 2.05 9.67 17.18
C LEU A 286 0.60 10.15 17.28
#